data_AF-A0A1I2MUK3-F1
#
_entry.id   AF-A0A1I2MUK3-F1
#
_cell.length_a   1.000
_cell.length_b   1.000
_cell.length_c   1.000
_cell.angle_alpha   90.00
_cell.angle_beta   90.00
_cell.angle_gamma   90.00
#
_symmetry.space_group_name_H-M   'P 1'
#
loop_
_entity.id
_entity.type
_entity.pdbx_description
1 polymer ?
#
loop_
_entity_poly.entity_id
_entity_poly.type
_entity_poly.pdbx_seq_one_letter_code
_entity_poly.pdbx_strand_id
1 'polypeptide(L)'
;MAELVKAGKIRHIGLSEVDAALLRRAHAVHPIAAVQSEYSIWSRDPETAVADCLRELGVALVAYSPLGRDFLTGTVDMTSLPPGDACKRLPRFRTTANHVIADAVRALAEDKGVTPAQLALAWVHARSEHLGTPVVPIPGTKRVKWLEQNVAAADIELTADEVATLDGLAAQAVGGRY
;
A
#
# COMPACT_ATOMS: atom_id res chain seq x y z
N MET A 1 24.13 -3.09 10.85
CA MET A 1 22.78 -3.47 11.31
C MET A 1 22.78 -4.81 12.03
N ALA A 2 23.31 -5.91 11.46
CA ALA A 2 23.37 -7.22 12.11
C ALA A 2 24.03 -7.20 13.50
N GLU A 3 25.16 -6.50 13.66
CA GLU A 3 25.82 -6.34 14.97
C GLU A 3 24.94 -5.62 16.00
N LEU A 4 24.02 -4.74 15.58
CA LEU A 4 23.06 -4.10 16.49
C LEU A 4 21.98 -5.08 16.98
N VAL A 5 21.61 -6.05 16.14
CA VAL A 5 20.73 -7.17 16.55
C VAL A 5 21.47 -8.04 17.56
N LYS A 6 22.72 -8.43 17.26
CA LYS A 6 23.56 -9.24 18.15
C LYS A 6 23.82 -8.55 19.50
N ALA A 7 24.01 -7.23 19.49
CA ALA A 7 24.16 -6.42 20.70
C ALA A 7 22.84 -6.16 21.44
N GLY A 8 21.71 -6.68 20.97
CA GLY A 8 20.39 -6.53 21.58
C GLY A 8 19.81 -5.11 21.50
N LYS A 9 20.32 -4.26 20.61
CA LYS A 9 19.87 -2.86 20.45
C LYS A 9 18.62 -2.74 19.58
N ILE A 10 18.45 -3.66 18.64
CA ILE A 10 17.26 -3.78 17.79
C ILE A 10 16.86 -5.25 17.70
N ARG A 11 15.57 -5.54 17.50
CA ARG A 11 15.08 -6.93 17.39
C ARG A 11 15.07 -7.46 15.96
N HIS A 12 14.79 -6.60 15.00
CA HIS A 12 14.61 -6.95 13.59
C HIS A 12 15.19 -5.89 12.67
N ILE A 13 15.47 -6.27 11.43
CA ILE A 13 15.89 -5.38 10.36
C ILE A 13 14.81 -5.37 9.28
N GLY A 14 14.43 -4.17 8.84
CA GLY A 14 13.62 -3.97 7.63
C GLY A 14 14.40 -3.19 6.59
N LEU A 15 13.99 -3.33 5.33
CA LEU A 15 14.51 -2.55 4.20
C LEU A 15 13.36 -1.71 3.60
N SER A 16 13.70 -0.72 2.78
CA SER A 16 12.71 0.14 2.14
C SER A 16 13.04 0.29 0.65
N GLU A 17 12.02 0.17 -0.21
CA GLU A 17 12.13 0.38 -1.66
C GLU A 17 13.28 -0.41 -2.32
N VAL A 18 13.45 -1.67 -1.91
CA VAL A 18 14.49 -2.57 -2.47
C VAL A 18 13.89 -3.56 -3.47
N ASP A 19 14.68 -3.91 -4.48
CA ASP A 19 14.35 -4.98 -5.41
C ASP A 19 14.73 -6.37 -4.86
N ALA A 20 14.34 -7.40 -5.61
CA ALA A 20 14.62 -8.81 -5.33
C ALA A 20 16.12 -9.14 -5.19
N ALA A 21 17.00 -8.48 -5.95
CA ALA A 21 18.43 -8.76 -5.94
C ALA A 21 19.10 -8.20 -4.68
N LEU A 22 18.76 -6.95 -4.33
CA LEU A 22 19.25 -6.31 -3.11
C LEU A 22 18.68 -6.99 -1.86
N LEU A 23 17.41 -7.39 -1.86
CA LEU A 23 16.81 -8.12 -0.76
C LEU A 23 17.55 -9.44 -0.48
N ARG A 24 17.82 -10.26 -1.50
CA ARG A 24 18.59 -11.52 -1.32
C ARG A 24 19.98 -11.29 -0.76
N ARG A 25 20.69 -10.30 -1.28
CA ARG A 25 22.04 -9.94 -0.78
C ARG A 25 22.01 -9.54 0.69
N ALA A 26 21.03 -8.73 1.09
CA ALA A 26 20.89 -8.32 2.48
C ALA A 26 20.48 -9.49 3.38
N HIS A 27 19.52 -10.32 2.94
CA HIS A 27 19.01 -11.46 3.68
C HIS A 27 20.08 -12.54 3.90
N ALA A 28 21.00 -12.72 2.94
CA ALA A 28 22.16 -13.62 3.09
C ALA A 28 23.14 -13.18 4.19
N VAL A 29 23.17 -11.90 4.54
CA VAL A 29 23.99 -11.38 5.66
C VAL A 29 23.26 -11.50 6.99
N HIS A 30 21.97 -11.17 7.02
CA HIS A 30 21.11 -11.29 8.19
C HIS A 30 19.63 -11.37 7.78
N PRO A 31 18.80 -12.20 8.43
CA PRO A 31 17.37 -12.28 8.11
C PRO A 31 16.68 -10.92 8.12
N ILE A 32 16.05 -10.56 7.01
CA ILE A 32 15.24 -9.35 6.88
C ILE A 32 13.80 -9.69 7.26
N ALA A 33 13.19 -8.90 8.15
CA ALA A 33 11.84 -9.16 8.62
C ALA A 33 10.76 -8.57 7.70
N ALA A 34 11.03 -7.41 7.11
CA ALA A 34 10.08 -6.74 6.24
C ALA A 34 10.75 -5.87 5.18
N VAL A 35 10.07 -5.69 4.05
CA VAL A 35 10.33 -4.62 3.08
C VAL A 35 9.17 -3.65 3.13
N GLN A 36 9.48 -2.36 3.26
CA GLN A 36 8.50 -1.29 3.19
C GLN A 36 8.53 -0.65 1.79
N SER A 37 7.41 -0.72 1.06
CA SER A 37 7.28 -0.15 -0.28
C SER A 37 5.91 0.49 -0.49
N GLU A 38 5.78 1.39 -1.47
CA GLU A 38 4.48 1.93 -1.83
C GLU A 38 3.61 0.82 -2.41
N TYR A 39 2.43 0.58 -1.81
CA TYR A 39 1.51 -0.44 -2.30
C TYR A 39 0.07 -0.06 -1.99
N SER A 40 -0.79 -0.07 -3.01
CA SER A 40 -2.22 0.24 -2.92
C SER A 40 -2.93 -0.27 -4.18
N ILE A 41 -4.25 -0.10 -4.25
CA ILE A 41 -5.03 -0.33 -5.48
C ILE A 41 -4.43 0.45 -6.68
N TRP A 42 -3.82 1.60 -6.42
CA TRP A 42 -3.25 2.49 -7.44
C TRP A 42 -1.76 2.29 -7.70
N SER A 43 -1.04 1.51 -6.89
CA SER A 43 0.42 1.31 -7.01
C SER A 43 0.79 -0.12 -6.73
N ARG A 44 1.26 -0.83 -7.76
CA ARG A 44 1.41 -2.29 -7.79
C ARG A 44 2.84 -2.76 -8.07
N ASP A 45 3.81 -1.83 -8.16
CA ASP A 45 5.21 -2.14 -8.46
C ASP A 45 5.80 -3.30 -7.61
N PRO A 46 5.50 -3.43 -6.30
CA PRO A 46 6.03 -4.54 -5.49
C PRO A 46 5.66 -5.94 -5.99
N GLU A 47 4.53 -6.10 -6.69
CA GLU A 47 4.06 -7.39 -7.17
C GLU A 47 5.01 -8.02 -8.19
N THR A 48 5.66 -7.20 -9.02
CA THR A 48 6.63 -7.65 -10.02
C THR A 48 8.07 -7.45 -9.56
N ALA A 49 8.34 -6.41 -8.76
CA ALA A 49 9.70 -6.06 -8.36
C ALA A 49 10.28 -6.95 -7.25
N VAL A 50 9.44 -7.42 -6.31
CA VAL A 50 9.95 -8.07 -5.09
C VAL A 50 9.06 -9.16 -4.49
N ALA A 51 7.77 -9.25 -4.82
CA ALA A 51 6.82 -10.15 -4.14
C ALA A 51 7.24 -11.63 -4.13
N ASP A 52 7.74 -12.17 -5.23
CA ASP A 52 8.24 -13.55 -5.26
C ASP A 52 9.41 -13.77 -4.30
N CYS A 53 10.30 -12.79 -4.20
CA CYS A 53 11.41 -12.83 -3.25
C CYS A 53 10.92 -12.74 -1.80
N LEU A 54 9.91 -11.91 -1.53
CA LEU A 54 9.31 -11.79 -0.21
C LEU A 54 8.73 -13.13 0.25
N ARG A 55 7.96 -13.78 -0.62
CA ARG A 55 7.38 -15.10 -0.38
C ARG A 55 8.45 -16.17 -0.18
N GLU A 56 9.46 -16.23 -1.05
CA GLU A 56 10.56 -17.19 -0.95
C GLU A 56 11.32 -17.09 0.39
N LEU A 57 11.58 -15.86 0.84
CA LEU A 57 12.40 -15.60 2.03
C LEU A 57 11.58 -15.44 3.32
N GLY A 58 10.25 -15.54 3.27
CA GLY A 58 9.37 -15.32 4.42
C GLY A 58 9.42 -13.88 4.96
N VAL A 59 9.55 -12.89 4.08
CA VAL A 59 9.68 -11.45 4.42
C VAL A 59 8.34 -10.76 4.20
N ALA A 60 7.86 -10.00 5.19
CA ALA A 60 6.60 -9.27 5.07
C ALA A 60 6.71 -8.03 4.15
N LEU A 61 5.61 -7.66 3.50
CA LEU A 61 5.44 -6.38 2.82
C LEU A 61 4.74 -5.39 3.77
N VAL A 62 5.39 -4.27 4.06
CA VAL A 62 4.80 -3.14 4.79
C VAL A 62 4.40 -2.07 3.78
N ALA A 63 3.10 -1.92 3.53
CA ALA A 63 2.57 -1.05 2.49
C ALA A 63 2.41 0.40 3.00
N TYR A 64 3.27 1.31 2.51
CA TYR A 64 3.08 2.75 2.75
C TYR A 64 2.25 3.40 1.63
N SER A 65 1.66 4.55 1.95
CA SER A 65 0.63 5.22 1.14
C SER A 65 -0.49 4.27 0.67
N PRO A 66 -1.05 3.40 1.54
CA PRO A 66 -2.05 2.41 1.12
C PRO A 66 -3.35 3.03 0.58
N LEU A 67 -3.59 4.30 0.89
CA LEU A 67 -4.71 5.10 0.38
C LEU A 67 -4.36 5.94 -0.87
N GLY A 68 -3.20 5.69 -1.50
CA GLY A 68 -2.75 6.48 -2.64
C GLY A 68 -2.46 7.95 -2.29
N ARG A 69 -1.99 8.23 -1.06
CA ARG A 69 -1.85 9.60 -0.51
C ARG A 69 -3.19 10.33 -0.49
N ASP A 70 -4.18 9.66 0.11
CA ASP A 70 -5.60 10.03 0.17
C ASP A 70 -6.34 10.04 -1.17
N PHE A 71 -5.69 9.77 -2.30
CA PHE A 71 -6.35 9.73 -3.61
C PHE A 71 -7.54 8.76 -3.64
N LEU A 72 -7.37 7.57 -3.06
CA LEU A 72 -8.39 6.50 -3.07
C LEU A 72 -9.58 6.79 -2.16
N THR A 73 -9.54 7.84 -1.34
CA THR A 73 -10.70 8.26 -0.55
C THR A 73 -11.66 9.13 -1.35
N GLY A 74 -11.24 9.62 -2.53
CA GLY A 74 -11.99 10.58 -3.34
C GLY A 74 -12.06 11.98 -2.72
N THR A 75 -11.24 12.28 -1.69
CA THR A 75 -11.28 13.58 -0.98
C THR A 75 -10.15 14.53 -1.37
N VAL A 76 -9.23 14.11 -2.24
CA VAL A 76 -8.09 14.97 -2.64
C VAL A 76 -8.55 15.97 -3.68
N ASP A 77 -8.57 17.25 -3.30
CA ASP A 77 -8.73 18.37 -4.22
C ASP A 77 -7.38 19.04 -4.48
N MET A 78 -6.81 18.78 -5.66
CA MET A 78 -5.52 19.33 -6.10
C MET A 78 -5.48 20.87 -6.15
N THR A 79 -6.63 21.53 -6.29
CA THR A 79 -6.72 22.99 -6.34
C THR A 79 -6.60 23.62 -4.95
N SER A 80 -7.01 22.88 -3.92
CA SER A 80 -6.96 23.30 -2.51
C SER A 80 -5.61 23.03 -1.82
N LEU A 81 -4.76 22.19 -2.42
CA LEU A 81 -3.48 21.80 -1.81
C LEU A 81 -2.52 23.00 -1.66
N PRO A 82 -1.72 23.07 -0.58
CA PRO A 82 -0.71 24.11 -0.41
C PRO A 82 0.31 24.16 -1.56
N PRO A 83 0.92 25.32 -1.85
CA PRO A 83 1.91 25.47 -2.93
C PRO A 83 3.12 24.50 -2.86
N GLY A 84 3.51 24.05 -1.66
CA GLY A 84 4.64 23.13 -1.46
C GLY A 84 4.28 21.64 -1.42
N ASP A 85 2.99 21.30 -1.54
CA ASP A 85 2.52 19.93 -1.37
C ASP A 85 3.17 18.96 -2.37
N ALA A 86 3.58 17.79 -1.87
CA ALA A 86 4.30 16.81 -2.67
C ALA A 86 3.45 16.23 -3.80
N CYS A 87 2.13 16.10 -3.61
CA CYS A 87 1.22 15.56 -4.63
C CYS A 87 1.26 16.38 -5.92
N LYS A 88 1.48 17.71 -5.85
CA LYS A 88 1.60 18.59 -7.03
C LYS A 88 2.78 18.24 -7.95
N ARG A 89 3.79 17.54 -7.42
CA ARG A 89 4.98 17.12 -8.18
C ARG A 89 4.81 15.76 -8.84
N LEU A 90 3.88 14.93 -8.37
CA LEU A 90 3.71 13.56 -8.83
C LEU A 90 2.95 13.51 -10.17
N PRO A 91 3.47 12.88 -11.23
CA PRO A 91 2.84 12.86 -12.55
C PRO A 91 1.39 12.37 -12.53
N ARG A 92 1.11 11.30 -11.78
CA ARG A 92 -0.22 10.70 -11.66
C ARG A 92 -1.29 11.60 -11.00
N PHE A 93 -0.89 12.68 -10.33
CA PHE A 93 -1.81 13.68 -9.78
C PHE A 93 -2.08 14.87 -10.72
N ARG A 94 -1.39 14.94 -11.87
CA ARG A 94 -1.53 16.03 -12.85
C ARG A 94 -2.59 15.75 -13.91
N THR A 95 -3.23 14.60 -13.85
CA THR A 95 -4.27 14.16 -14.78
C THR A 95 -5.54 13.81 -14.03
N THR A 96 -6.69 14.16 -14.59
CA THR A 96 -8.00 13.75 -14.09
C THR A 96 -8.38 12.35 -14.53
N ALA A 97 -7.64 11.74 -15.47
CA ALA A 97 -7.92 10.39 -15.97
C ALA A 97 -7.94 9.33 -14.85
N ASN A 98 -7.18 9.56 -13.78
CA ASN A 98 -7.15 8.65 -12.64
C ASN A 98 -8.41 8.71 -11.78
N HIS A 99 -9.24 9.76 -11.86
CA HIS A 99 -10.44 9.90 -11.01
C HIS A 99 -11.38 8.70 -11.12
N VAL A 100 -11.43 8.04 -12.28
CA VAL A 100 -12.19 6.80 -12.49
C VAL A 100 -11.84 5.71 -11.47
N ILE A 101 -10.60 5.65 -11.01
CA ILE A 101 -10.13 4.69 -9.99
C ILE A 101 -10.73 5.03 -8.64
N ALA A 102 -10.64 6.29 -8.21
CA ALA A 102 -11.20 6.75 -6.94
C ALA A 102 -12.73 6.65 -6.93
N ASP A 103 -13.38 6.96 -8.06
CA ASP A 103 -14.83 6.86 -8.23
C ASP A 103 -15.30 5.40 -8.15
N ALA A 104 -14.58 4.45 -8.75
CA ALA A 104 -14.88 3.03 -8.65
C ALA A 104 -14.73 2.49 -7.22
N VAL A 105 -13.65 2.88 -6.51
CA VAL A 105 -13.46 2.54 -5.10
C VAL A 105 -14.60 3.10 -4.24
N ARG A 106 -15.03 4.35 -4.50
CA ARG A 106 -16.14 4.97 -3.78
C ARG A 106 -17.46 4.25 -4.01
N ALA A 107 -17.79 3.93 -5.26
CA ALA A 107 -19.01 3.21 -5.60
C ALA A 107 -19.07 1.84 -4.91
N LEU A 108 -17.98 1.07 -4.98
CA LEU A 108 -17.93 -0.25 -4.34
C LEU A 108 -17.98 -0.17 -2.81
N ALA A 109 -17.38 0.88 -2.23
CA ALA A 109 -17.43 1.10 -0.79
C ALA A 109 -18.86 1.46 -0.33
N GLU A 110 -19.58 2.27 -1.11
CA GLU A 110 -20.98 2.61 -0.88
C GLU A 110 -21.87 1.37 -0.94
N ASP A 111 -21.74 0.55 -1.98
CA ASP A 111 -22.50 -0.71 -2.13
C ASP A 111 -22.28 -1.67 -0.96
N LYS A 112 -21.04 -1.73 -0.44
CA LYS A 112 -20.68 -2.56 0.72
C LYS A 112 -21.04 -1.93 2.08
N GLY A 113 -21.39 -0.65 2.11
CA GLY A 113 -21.70 0.08 3.35
C GLY A 113 -20.46 0.42 4.21
N VAL A 114 -19.29 0.60 3.59
CA VAL A 114 -18.03 0.95 4.27
C VAL A 114 -17.45 2.24 3.70
N THR A 115 -16.43 2.81 4.35
CA THR A 115 -15.74 3.99 3.79
C THR A 115 -14.77 3.58 2.67
N PRO A 116 -14.50 4.46 1.68
CA PRO A 116 -13.48 4.17 0.65
C PRO A 116 -12.10 3.86 1.23
N ALA A 117 -11.73 4.53 2.34
CA ALA A 117 -10.47 4.26 3.05
C ALA A 117 -10.44 2.83 3.61
N GLN A 118 -11.54 2.38 4.24
CA GLN A 118 -11.65 1.03 4.75
C GLN A 118 -11.60 -0.01 3.64
N LEU A 119 -12.32 0.21 2.53
CA LEU A 119 -12.28 -0.70 1.39
C LEU A 119 -10.86 -0.83 0.82
N ALA A 120 -10.15 0.29 0.66
CA ALA A 120 -8.77 0.29 0.17
C ALA A 120 -7.81 -0.43 1.12
N LEU A 121 -7.96 -0.27 2.43
CA LEU A 121 -7.13 -0.95 3.43
C LEU A 121 -7.43 -2.45 3.52
N ALA A 122 -8.71 -2.83 3.48
CA ALA A 122 -9.15 -4.21 3.42
C ALA A 122 -8.58 -4.91 2.18
N TRP A 123 -8.60 -4.23 1.04
CA TRP A 123 -7.97 -4.71 -0.19
C TRP A 123 -6.49 -4.97 0.01
N VAL A 124 -5.72 -4.02 0.56
CA VAL A 124 -4.27 -4.23 0.82
C VAL A 124 -4.03 -5.43 1.74
N HIS A 125 -4.86 -5.61 2.78
CA HIS A 125 -4.73 -6.74 3.69
C HIS A 125 -4.98 -8.09 2.99
N ALA A 126 -6.03 -8.17 2.17
CA ALA A 126 -6.41 -9.36 1.39
C ALA A 126 -5.30 -9.81 0.42
N ARG A 127 -4.36 -8.92 0.06
CA ARG A 127 -3.21 -9.29 -0.79
C ARG A 127 -2.23 -10.23 -0.12
N SER A 128 -2.31 -10.42 1.20
CA SER A 128 -1.48 -11.40 1.91
C SER A 128 -1.64 -12.81 1.35
N GLU A 129 -2.89 -13.22 1.08
CA GLU A 129 -3.19 -14.54 0.51
C GLU A 129 -2.69 -14.63 -0.94
N HIS A 130 -2.99 -13.61 -1.75
CA HIS A 130 -2.61 -13.59 -3.16
C HIS A 130 -1.09 -13.58 -3.38
N LEU A 131 -0.34 -12.81 -2.58
CA LEU A 131 1.12 -12.73 -2.70
C LEU A 131 1.85 -13.84 -1.94
N GLY A 132 1.14 -14.63 -1.13
CA GLY A 132 1.73 -15.69 -0.31
C GLY A 132 2.73 -15.18 0.74
N THR A 133 2.60 -13.93 1.17
CA THR A 133 3.42 -13.32 2.21
C THR A 133 2.60 -12.28 2.99
N PRO A 134 2.83 -12.04 4.29
CA PRO A 134 2.08 -11.03 5.03
C PRO A 134 2.18 -9.64 4.39
N VAL A 135 1.05 -8.99 4.16
CA VAL A 135 0.94 -7.61 3.69
C VAL A 135 0.24 -6.77 4.75
N VAL A 136 0.94 -5.76 5.25
CA VAL A 136 0.47 -4.91 6.36
C VAL A 136 0.41 -3.45 5.90
N PRO A 137 -0.78 -2.82 5.78
CA PRO A 137 -0.88 -1.41 5.48
C PRO A 137 -0.50 -0.54 6.70
N ILE A 138 0.18 0.57 6.44
CA ILE A 138 0.50 1.59 7.46
C ILE A 138 -0.13 2.94 7.10
N PRO A 139 -1.47 3.09 7.21
CA PRO A 139 -2.14 4.36 6.93
C PRO A 139 -1.74 5.42 7.95
N GLY A 140 -1.39 6.62 7.46
CA GLY A 140 -1.08 7.76 8.31
C GLY A 140 -2.35 8.37 8.92
N THR A 141 -2.29 8.82 10.16
CA THR A 141 -3.35 9.61 10.79
C THR A 141 -2.79 10.52 11.88
N LYS A 142 -3.48 11.64 12.15
CA LYS A 142 -3.22 12.55 13.27
C LYS A 142 -4.35 12.58 14.31
N ARG A 143 -5.43 11.82 14.08
CA ARG A 143 -6.67 11.89 14.90
C ARG A 143 -7.17 10.47 15.19
N VAL A 144 -7.55 10.22 16.45
CA VAL A 144 -8.02 8.91 16.94
C VAL A 144 -9.20 8.38 16.12
N LYS A 145 -10.17 9.22 15.79
CA LYS A 145 -11.32 8.81 14.97
C LYS A 145 -10.94 8.13 13.64
N TRP A 146 -9.85 8.54 13.00
CA TRP A 146 -9.40 7.91 11.76
C TRP A 146 -8.56 6.67 12.03
N LEU A 147 -7.87 6.61 13.18
CA LEU A 147 -7.23 5.36 13.61
C LEU A 147 -8.30 4.28 13.79
N GLU A 148 -9.37 4.58 14.53
CA GLU A 148 -10.49 3.65 14.77
C GLU A 148 -11.14 3.22 13.46
N GLN A 149 -11.43 4.17 12.56
CA GLN A 149 -11.96 3.86 11.22
C GLN A 149 -11.02 2.95 10.42
N ASN A 150 -9.71 3.22 10.41
CA ASN A 150 -8.74 2.45 9.64
C ASN A 150 -8.52 1.04 10.23
N VAL A 151 -8.55 0.89 11.55
CA VAL A 151 -8.41 -0.41 12.23
C VAL A 151 -9.58 -1.32 11.90
N ALA A 152 -10.80 -0.78 11.84
CA ALA A 152 -12.01 -1.54 11.46
C ALA A 152 -11.94 -2.11 10.03
N ALA A 153 -10.99 -1.67 9.19
CA ALA A 153 -10.77 -2.29 7.88
C ALA A 153 -10.23 -3.72 7.96
N ALA A 154 -9.61 -4.12 9.07
CA ALA A 154 -9.10 -5.47 9.27
C ALA A 154 -10.22 -6.52 9.39
N ASP A 155 -11.43 -6.09 9.75
CA ASP A 155 -12.60 -6.97 9.91
C ASP A 155 -13.46 -7.04 8.63
N ILE A 156 -13.03 -6.40 7.55
CA ILE A 156 -13.78 -6.36 6.28
C ILE A 156 -13.27 -7.47 5.36
N GLU A 157 -14.16 -8.40 5.04
CA GLU A 157 -13.92 -9.43 4.03
C GLU A 157 -14.37 -8.95 2.66
N LEU A 158 -13.47 -9.04 1.67
CA LEU A 158 -13.78 -8.80 0.27
C LEU A 158 -14.13 -10.12 -0.41
N THR A 159 -15.19 -10.10 -1.20
CA THR A 159 -15.53 -11.19 -2.12
C THR A 159 -14.52 -11.26 -3.27
N ALA A 160 -14.45 -12.40 -3.93
CA ALA A 160 -13.59 -12.59 -5.10
C ALA A 160 -13.90 -11.57 -6.22
N ASP A 161 -15.17 -11.24 -6.44
CA ASP A 161 -15.61 -10.28 -7.45
C ASP A 161 -15.21 -8.84 -7.09
N GLU A 162 -15.30 -8.47 -5.81
CA GLU A 162 -14.82 -7.17 -5.32
C GLU A 162 -13.30 -7.06 -5.51
N VAL A 163 -12.53 -8.10 -5.15
CA VAL A 163 -11.07 -8.13 -5.36
C VAL A 163 -10.72 -8.03 -6.84
N ALA A 164 -11.39 -8.80 -7.70
CA ALA A 164 -11.15 -8.78 -9.15
C ALA A 164 -11.44 -7.40 -9.75
N THR A 165 -12.52 -6.76 -9.32
CA THR A 165 -12.87 -5.39 -9.72
C THR A 165 -11.77 -4.41 -9.35
N LEU A 166 -11.31 -4.45 -8.09
CA LEU A 166 -10.27 -3.56 -7.58
C LEU A 166 -8.90 -3.83 -8.23
N ASP A 167 -8.57 -5.08 -8.52
CA ASP A 167 -7.33 -5.45 -9.22
C ASP A 167 -7.24 -4.86 -10.63
N GLY A 168 -8.37 -4.80 -11.35
CA GLY A 168 -8.43 -4.20 -12.68
C GLY A 168 -8.19 -2.69 -12.72
N LEU A 169 -8.30 -1.99 -11.59
CA LEU A 169 -8.19 -0.53 -11.56
C LEU A 169 -6.76 -0.02 -11.77
N ALA A 170 -5.75 -0.77 -11.31
CA ALA A 170 -4.35 -0.35 -11.43
C ALA A 170 -3.92 -0.17 -12.89
N ALA A 171 -4.45 -0.98 -13.81
CA ALA A 171 -4.15 -0.90 -15.24
C ALA A 171 -4.67 0.39 -15.90
N GLN A 172 -5.58 1.11 -15.24
CA GLN A 172 -6.12 2.38 -15.71
C GLN A 172 -5.28 3.59 -15.24
N ALA A 173 -4.25 3.36 -14.43
CA ALA A 173 -3.43 4.43 -13.88
C ALA A 173 -2.63 5.14 -15.00
N VAL A 174 -2.79 6.46 -15.07
CA VAL A 174 -2.07 7.33 -15.99
C VAL A 174 -1.05 8.17 -15.24
N GLY A 175 0.20 8.16 -15.72
CA GLY A 175 1.33 8.86 -15.12
C GLY A 175 2.09 8.01 -14.09
N GLY A 176 3.40 8.23 -14.01
CA GLY A 176 4.28 7.50 -13.10
C GLY A 176 4.04 7.81 -11.61
N ARG A 177 4.50 6.90 -10.75
CA ARG A 177 4.56 7.06 -9.29
C ARG A 177 5.45 8.24 -8.87
N TYR A 178 6.54 8.48 -9.60
CA TYR A 178 7.50 9.56 -9.42
C TYR A 178 7.71 10.35 -10.70
#